data_AF-A0A2E8U5G0-F1
#
_entry.id   AF-A0A2E8U5G0-F1
#
_cell.length_a   1.000
_cell.length_b   1.000
_cell.length_c   1.000
_cell.angle_alpha   90.00
_cell.angle_beta   90.00
_cell.angle_gamma   90.00
#
_symmetry.space_group_name_H-M   'P 1'
#
loop_
_entity.id
_entity.type
_entity.pdbx_description
1 polymer ?
#
loop_
_entity_poly.entity_id
_entity_poly.type
_entity_poly.pdbx_seq_one_letter_code
_entity_poly.pdbx_strand_id
1 'polypeptide(L)'
;MREVTVKSMKLARDLDGMLDEALERDLLIRIGWGRGGDEKPKSGEIGAASHLPADSRVLLLGDLGQCAGAMNNGGTFTLQGSADSMLGAFQRDGRIVVEKDAAERVAHNMSGGVIIVQGSVGDDAGAGMSGGTLIVRGHAGKGVGSGMSGGTIVILGSVGTEPGQGMSGGSIVIAGSCPPPGEGTAMRGIEPEELSEISNHIEPMGLSIEEDALVLVPSGGFPATSVELPEPSVAEGFESIALIPSSSERLPVHTSLDPLTLLMPVGSEEGGLLFPIPWLIEAETAESWQDGVASEQPALVRRSPRACDLLHIDEANLVECSAYLSRCAGIVLDLDGIPTMDDAEIEAILVSLSSKMSEDSLILLRDGVDRVDHLFRLVIDLDLDGAVVDAAAPGGSRAAAALPRIGLAARAMNLTGQGRHLLIEMDEAPGAEDLLISVAAGCSVLVAPPPASGLEESLQWLQSTIRGWMIGLGIDGLEKLNRRNLRALDYDTASISGLRLIGYDRPLPMWLGN
;
A
#
# COMPACT_ATOMS: atom_id res chain seq x y z
N MET A 1 17.89 6.54 -6.59
CA MET A 1 16.97 5.91 -5.64
C MET A 1 17.40 6.26 -4.21
N ARG A 2 18.21 5.46 -3.49
CA ARG A 2 18.53 5.70 -2.06
C ARG A 2 18.94 7.12 -1.63
N GLU A 3 19.76 7.84 -2.42
CA GLU A 3 20.13 9.22 -2.06
C GLU A 3 18.91 10.18 -2.10
N VAL A 4 18.01 9.97 -3.04
CA VAL A 4 16.75 10.74 -3.16
C VAL A 4 15.83 10.40 -2.00
N THR A 5 15.64 9.11 -1.69
CA THR A 5 14.86 8.61 -0.55
C THR A 5 15.30 9.27 0.76
N VAL A 6 16.61 9.29 1.04
CA VAL A 6 17.16 9.90 2.26
C VAL A 6 16.93 11.42 2.30
N LYS A 7 17.10 12.11 1.17
CA LYS A 7 16.82 13.55 1.07
C LYS A 7 15.33 13.85 1.29
N SER A 8 14.45 13.06 0.69
CA SER A 8 13.01 13.17 0.85
C SER A 8 12.55 12.92 2.27
N MET A 9 13.04 11.84 2.90
CA MET A 9 12.75 11.51 4.30
C MET A 9 13.14 12.65 5.24
N LYS A 10 14.32 13.24 5.01
CA LYS A 10 14.77 14.40 5.77
C LYS A 10 13.85 15.61 5.55
N LEU A 11 13.52 15.90 4.29
CA LEU A 11 12.65 17.03 3.96
C LEU A 11 11.26 16.89 4.58
N ALA A 12 10.66 15.70 4.51
CA ALA A 12 9.34 15.41 5.05
C ALA A 12 9.33 15.52 6.59
N ARG A 13 10.34 14.95 7.27
CA ARG A 13 10.49 15.10 8.73
C ARG A 13 10.73 16.54 9.17
N ASP A 14 11.56 17.28 8.45
CA ASP A 14 11.80 18.70 8.71
C ASP A 14 10.50 19.51 8.54
N LEU A 15 9.71 19.22 7.50
CA LEU A 15 8.41 19.86 7.27
C LEU A 15 7.40 19.53 8.37
N ASP A 16 7.27 18.26 8.74
CA ASP A 16 6.35 17.82 9.80
C ASP A 16 6.68 18.49 11.13
N GLY A 17 7.97 18.58 11.50
CA GLY A 17 8.39 19.30 12.70
C GLY A 17 8.09 20.80 12.68
N MET A 18 7.96 21.41 11.49
CA MET A 18 7.58 22.81 11.32
C MET A 18 6.05 23.02 11.31
N LEU A 19 5.27 22.00 10.98
CA LEU A 19 3.81 22.11 10.82
C LEU A 19 3.12 22.44 12.15
N ASP A 20 3.52 21.83 13.26
CA ASP A 20 2.92 22.08 14.57
C ASP A 20 3.01 23.56 14.97
N GLU A 21 4.22 24.14 14.90
CA GLU A 21 4.42 25.57 15.24
C GLU A 21 3.73 26.50 14.23
N ALA A 22 3.70 26.11 12.95
CA ALA A 22 3.06 26.89 11.90
C ALA A 22 1.54 26.94 12.05
N LEU A 23 0.90 25.83 12.45
CA LEU A 23 -0.54 25.76 12.68
C LEU A 23 -0.94 26.59 13.91
N GLU A 24 -0.19 26.51 15.01
CA GLU A 24 -0.47 27.33 16.20
C GLU A 24 -0.39 28.83 15.93
N ARG A 25 0.52 29.24 15.05
CA ARG A 25 0.86 30.65 14.80
C ARG A 25 0.29 31.20 13.50
N ASP A 26 -0.47 30.39 12.76
CA ASP A 26 -0.97 30.69 11.42
C ASP A 26 0.13 31.24 10.48
N LEU A 27 1.22 30.48 10.34
CA LEU A 27 2.39 30.88 9.54
C LEU A 27 2.49 30.11 8.22
N LEU A 28 2.99 30.79 7.19
CA LEU A 28 3.41 30.15 5.95
C LEU A 28 4.78 29.49 6.13
N ILE A 29 4.85 28.18 5.89
CA ILE A 29 6.11 27.45 5.80
C ILE A 29 6.73 27.69 4.43
N ARG A 30 7.99 28.13 4.41
CA ARG A 30 8.76 28.40 3.18
C ARG A 30 9.94 27.45 3.09
N ILE A 31 9.92 26.56 2.12
CA ILE A 31 10.97 25.57 1.85
C ILE A 31 11.69 25.93 0.55
N GLY A 32 13.02 25.94 0.60
CA GLY A 32 13.85 26.29 -0.54
C GLY A 32 14.35 27.74 -0.51
N TRP A 33 14.30 28.39 0.65
CA TRP A 33 14.94 29.69 0.90
C TRP A 33 15.89 29.62 2.10
N GLY A 34 17.03 30.30 2.01
CA GLY A 34 17.94 30.52 3.12
C GLY A 34 17.44 31.58 4.09
N ARG A 35 18.08 31.70 5.27
CA ARG A 35 17.75 32.72 6.28
C ARG A 35 17.84 34.17 5.76
N GLY A 36 18.67 34.41 4.74
CA GLY A 36 18.82 35.71 4.08
C GLY A 36 17.86 35.94 2.90
N GLY A 37 16.97 34.99 2.59
CA GLY A 37 16.12 35.01 1.40
C GLY A 37 16.77 34.43 0.14
N ASP A 38 17.99 33.90 0.22
CA ASP A 38 18.68 33.27 -0.91
C ASP A 38 17.92 32.02 -1.37
N GLU A 39 17.65 31.92 -2.66
CA GLU A 39 16.98 30.77 -3.25
C GLU A 39 17.87 29.51 -3.21
N LYS A 40 17.29 28.42 -2.73
CA LYS A 40 17.88 27.09 -2.63
C LYS A 40 16.86 26.05 -3.09
N PRO A 41 16.57 26.01 -4.41
CA PRO A 41 15.53 25.14 -4.94
C PRO A 41 15.81 23.67 -4.59
N LYS A 42 14.73 22.97 -4.28
CA LYS A 42 14.69 21.51 -4.12
C LYS A 42 14.72 20.84 -5.50
N SER A 43 15.20 19.60 -5.55
CA SER A 43 15.40 18.89 -6.82
C SER A 43 15.30 17.38 -6.61
N GLY A 44 14.20 16.83 -7.10
CA GLY A 44 13.95 15.40 -7.18
C GLY A 44 13.43 14.75 -5.91
N GLU A 45 13.21 15.49 -4.81
CA GLU A 45 12.58 14.91 -3.63
C GLU A 45 11.16 14.39 -3.94
N ILE A 46 10.97 13.09 -3.74
CA ILE A 46 9.69 12.34 -3.87
C ILE A 46 8.88 12.38 -2.57
N GLY A 47 7.56 12.20 -2.65
CA GLY A 47 6.66 12.10 -1.50
C GLY A 47 6.62 13.36 -0.63
N ALA A 48 7.03 14.51 -1.19
CA ALA A 48 7.15 15.75 -0.43
C ALA A 48 5.79 16.43 -0.24
N ALA A 49 5.61 17.07 0.93
CA ALA A 49 4.41 17.83 1.28
C ALA A 49 3.11 17.01 1.19
N SER A 50 3.17 15.72 1.51
CA SER A 50 2.01 14.84 1.60
C SER A 50 1.25 14.98 2.92
N HIS A 51 -0.01 14.51 2.95
CA HIS A 51 -0.87 14.49 4.15
C HIS A 51 -0.97 15.82 4.89
N LEU A 52 -0.92 16.94 4.16
CA LEU A 52 -0.99 18.25 4.79
C LEU A 52 -2.35 18.42 5.49
N PRO A 53 -2.35 18.79 6.78
CA PRO A 53 -3.58 19.00 7.53
C PRO A 53 -4.28 20.29 7.10
N ALA A 54 -5.56 20.40 7.43
CA ALA A 54 -6.33 21.63 7.28
C ALA A 54 -5.59 22.85 7.87
N ASP A 55 -5.80 24.01 7.25
CA ASP A 55 -5.21 25.31 7.59
C ASP A 55 -3.68 25.42 7.43
N SER A 56 -2.97 24.33 7.14
CA SER A 56 -1.53 24.39 6.84
C SER A 56 -1.26 25.11 5.52
N ARG A 57 -0.18 25.89 5.48
CA ARG A 57 0.26 26.61 4.28
C ARG A 57 1.73 26.35 4.03
N VAL A 58 2.03 25.70 2.91
CA VAL A 58 3.39 25.32 2.51
C VAL A 58 3.69 25.90 1.14
N LEU A 59 4.77 26.67 1.06
CA LEU A 59 5.35 27.16 -0.18
C LEU A 59 6.72 26.49 -0.36
N LEU A 60 6.91 25.82 -1.50
CA LEU A 60 8.14 25.12 -1.84
C LEU A 60 8.71 25.63 -3.17
N LEU A 61 10.01 25.92 -3.20
CA LEU A 61 10.75 26.29 -4.40
C LEU A 61 11.55 25.10 -4.91
N GLY A 62 11.42 24.76 -6.19
CA GLY A 62 12.19 23.69 -6.83
C GLY A 62 11.35 22.75 -7.67
N ASP A 63 12.01 21.74 -8.22
CA ASP A 63 11.36 20.72 -9.05
C ASP A 63 11.29 19.41 -8.25
N LEU A 64 10.07 18.98 -7.91
CA LEU A 64 9.81 17.82 -7.06
C LEU A 64 9.61 16.54 -7.88
N GLY A 65 9.87 15.40 -7.23
CA GLY A 65 9.62 14.08 -7.79
C GLY A 65 8.17 13.61 -7.64
N GLN A 66 8.00 12.29 -7.69
CA GLN A 66 6.72 11.60 -7.63
C GLN A 66 5.93 11.93 -6.35
N CYS A 67 4.61 11.93 -6.45
CA CYS A 67 3.67 12.10 -5.33
C CYS A 67 3.83 13.40 -4.53
N ALA A 68 4.30 14.48 -5.17
CA ALA A 68 4.31 15.80 -4.54
C ALA A 68 2.88 16.23 -4.14
N GLY A 69 2.69 16.66 -2.89
CA GLY A 69 1.37 17.10 -2.42
C GLY A 69 0.29 16.00 -2.35
N ALA A 70 0.66 14.72 -2.52
CA ALA A 70 -0.30 13.62 -2.53
C ALA A 70 -0.94 13.41 -1.15
N MET A 71 -2.11 12.76 -1.13
CA MET A 71 -2.87 12.43 0.08
C MET A 71 -3.21 13.66 0.95
N ASN A 72 -3.33 14.84 0.33
CA ASN A 72 -3.63 16.08 1.03
C ASN A 72 -5.05 16.06 1.66
N ASN A 73 -5.15 16.56 2.89
CA ASN A 73 -6.34 16.49 3.73
C ASN A 73 -6.71 17.87 4.29
N GLY A 74 -6.65 18.90 3.45
CA GLY A 74 -7.10 20.27 3.77
C GLY A 74 -6.02 21.34 3.67
N GLY A 75 -4.75 20.97 3.51
CA GLY A 75 -3.64 21.93 3.43
C GLY A 75 -3.59 22.72 2.12
N THR A 76 -2.96 23.88 2.16
CA THR A 76 -2.59 24.66 0.97
C THR A 76 -1.12 24.44 0.63
N PHE A 77 -0.85 23.83 -0.51
CA PHE A 77 0.49 23.60 -1.05
C PHE A 77 0.71 24.43 -2.31
N THR A 78 1.79 25.20 -2.35
CA THR A 78 2.21 25.97 -3.53
C THR A 78 3.63 25.56 -3.91
N LEU A 79 3.79 25.12 -5.15
CA LEU A 79 5.06 24.71 -5.74
C LEU A 79 5.50 25.71 -6.80
N GLN A 80 6.61 26.39 -6.53
CA GLN A 80 7.30 27.24 -7.49
C GLN A 80 8.32 26.40 -8.27
N GLY A 81 7.80 25.66 -9.24
CA GLY A 81 8.58 24.76 -10.09
C GLY A 81 7.69 23.69 -10.72
N SER A 82 8.29 22.59 -11.12
CA SER A 82 7.61 21.44 -11.73
C SER A 82 7.45 20.28 -10.75
N ALA A 83 6.49 19.40 -11.00
CA ALA A 83 6.33 18.14 -10.28
C ALA A 83 6.38 16.95 -11.25
N ASP A 84 6.80 15.79 -10.77
CA ASP A 84 6.75 14.54 -11.53
C ASP A 84 5.37 13.88 -11.42
N SER A 85 5.27 12.56 -11.62
CA SER A 85 3.99 11.85 -11.64
C SER A 85 3.24 11.90 -10.30
N MET A 86 1.92 11.71 -10.35
CA MET A 86 1.05 11.63 -9.17
C MET A 86 1.01 12.88 -8.27
N LEU A 87 1.25 14.08 -8.83
CA LEU A 87 1.00 15.33 -8.12
C LEU A 87 -0.43 15.38 -7.59
N GLY A 88 -0.59 15.56 -6.28
CA GLY A 88 -1.90 15.65 -5.62
C GLY A 88 -2.78 14.40 -5.77
N ALA A 89 -2.19 13.23 -6.07
CA ALA A 89 -2.92 11.97 -6.09
C ALA A 89 -3.57 11.69 -4.72
N PHE A 90 -4.75 11.06 -4.74
CA PHE A 90 -5.53 10.71 -3.55
C PHE A 90 -5.92 11.92 -2.66
N GLN A 91 -5.91 13.15 -3.20
CA GLN A 91 -6.31 14.33 -2.43
C GLN A 91 -7.80 14.26 -2.06
N ARG A 92 -8.10 14.50 -0.78
CA ARG A 92 -9.47 14.57 -0.26
C ARG A 92 -9.96 15.99 -0.09
N ASP A 93 -9.09 16.90 0.34
CA ASP A 93 -9.40 18.31 0.49
C ASP A 93 -8.13 19.18 0.43
N GLY A 94 -8.31 20.49 0.38
CA GLY A 94 -7.24 21.47 0.36
C GLY A 94 -7.00 22.06 -1.04
N ARG A 95 -5.88 22.75 -1.19
CA ARG A 95 -5.55 23.46 -2.42
C ARG A 95 -4.10 23.26 -2.82
N ILE A 96 -3.85 22.77 -4.02
CA ILE A 96 -2.51 22.64 -4.59
C ILE A 96 -2.37 23.61 -5.78
N VAL A 97 -1.26 24.34 -5.84
CA VAL A 97 -0.92 25.21 -6.97
C VAL A 97 0.50 24.93 -7.43
N VAL A 98 0.67 24.62 -8.72
CA VAL A 98 1.97 24.39 -9.36
C VAL A 98 2.19 25.44 -10.44
N GLU A 99 3.31 26.16 -10.38
CA GLU A 99 3.61 27.27 -11.30
C GLU A 99 4.10 26.84 -12.69
N LYS A 100 4.64 25.62 -12.82
CA LYS A 100 5.08 25.06 -14.11
C LYS A 100 4.30 23.79 -14.46
N ASP A 101 4.98 22.83 -15.10
CA ASP A 101 4.42 21.58 -15.60
C ASP A 101 4.37 20.50 -14.52
N ALA A 102 3.47 19.53 -14.72
CA ALA A 102 3.41 18.29 -13.95
C ALA A 102 3.40 17.08 -14.91
N ALA A 103 3.90 15.92 -14.47
CA ALA A 103 3.96 14.74 -15.34
C ALA A 103 2.62 13.96 -15.36
N GLU A 104 2.65 12.63 -15.47
CA GLU A 104 1.45 11.80 -15.59
C GLU A 104 0.67 11.68 -14.27
N ARG A 105 -0.61 11.28 -14.35
CA ARG A 105 -1.46 10.91 -13.21
C ARG A 105 -1.65 12.02 -12.16
N VAL A 106 -1.61 13.28 -12.59
CA VAL A 106 -1.96 14.42 -11.73
C VAL A 106 -3.41 14.25 -11.25
N ALA A 107 -3.66 14.49 -9.96
CA ALA A 107 -5.00 14.34 -9.35
C ALA A 107 -5.60 12.92 -9.49
N HIS A 108 -4.77 11.89 -9.62
CA HIS A 108 -5.25 10.50 -9.70
C HIS A 108 -6.04 10.12 -8.44
N ASN A 109 -7.23 9.53 -8.61
CA ASN A 109 -8.16 9.17 -7.54
C ASN A 109 -8.44 10.30 -6.52
N MET A 110 -8.41 11.56 -6.97
CA MET A 110 -8.81 12.72 -6.18
C MET A 110 -10.33 12.64 -5.88
N SER A 111 -10.70 12.89 -4.62
CA SER A 111 -12.09 12.89 -4.18
C SER A 111 -12.60 14.28 -3.76
N GLY A 112 -11.71 15.25 -3.55
CA GLY A 112 -12.10 16.61 -3.23
C GLY A 112 -10.93 17.60 -3.17
N GLY A 113 -11.24 18.87 -2.94
CA GLY A 113 -10.28 19.98 -2.99
C GLY A 113 -10.06 20.55 -4.39
N VAL A 114 -9.00 21.35 -4.56
CA VAL A 114 -8.67 22.03 -5.82
C VAL A 114 -7.19 21.89 -6.16
N ILE A 115 -6.88 21.44 -7.37
CA ILE A 115 -5.51 21.38 -7.90
C ILE A 115 -5.42 22.29 -9.11
N ILE A 116 -4.40 23.15 -9.13
CA ILE A 116 -4.19 24.10 -10.22
C ILE A 116 -2.76 24.00 -10.75
N VAL A 117 -2.63 23.68 -12.04
CA VAL A 117 -1.35 23.58 -12.75
C VAL A 117 -1.30 24.69 -13.81
N GLN A 118 -0.33 25.59 -13.69
CA GLN A 118 -0.14 26.70 -14.62
C GLN A 118 0.55 26.29 -15.93
N GLY A 119 1.29 25.18 -15.92
CA GLY A 119 1.87 24.56 -17.10
C GLY A 119 0.97 23.48 -17.69
N SER A 120 1.60 22.51 -18.35
CA SER A 120 0.97 21.33 -18.94
C SER A 120 1.03 20.13 -17.98
N VAL A 121 0.13 19.16 -18.20
CA VAL A 121 0.10 17.87 -17.50
C VAL A 121 0.32 16.71 -18.47
N GLY A 122 0.84 15.60 -17.96
CA GLY A 122 1.05 14.37 -18.72
C GLY A 122 -0.23 13.56 -18.95
N ASP A 123 -0.03 12.27 -19.21
CA ASP A 123 -1.10 11.29 -19.44
C ASP A 123 -1.88 11.00 -18.14
N ASP A 124 -3.14 10.57 -18.29
CA ASP A 124 -4.04 10.12 -17.22
C ASP A 124 -4.32 11.17 -16.12
N ALA A 125 -4.25 12.47 -16.45
CA ALA A 125 -4.62 13.53 -15.54
C ALA A 125 -6.10 13.43 -15.11
N GLY A 126 -6.35 13.40 -13.80
CA GLY A 126 -7.68 13.22 -13.21
C GLY A 126 -8.27 11.83 -13.40
N ALA A 127 -7.46 10.81 -13.74
CA ALA A 127 -7.95 9.44 -13.84
C ALA A 127 -8.48 8.95 -12.48
N GLY A 128 -9.65 8.32 -12.49
CA GLY A 128 -10.35 7.81 -11.31
C GLY A 128 -10.86 8.90 -10.35
N MET A 129 -10.85 10.17 -10.76
CA MET A 129 -11.35 11.28 -9.95
C MET A 129 -12.84 11.06 -9.63
N SER A 130 -13.19 11.18 -8.34
CA SER A 130 -14.56 11.04 -7.82
C SER A 130 -15.15 12.38 -7.33
N GLY A 131 -14.30 13.40 -7.16
CA GLY A 131 -14.71 14.74 -6.78
C GLY A 131 -13.55 15.73 -6.77
N GLY A 132 -13.85 17.01 -6.52
CA GLY A 132 -12.89 18.11 -6.54
C GLY A 132 -12.80 18.83 -7.89
N THR A 133 -11.80 19.71 -8.02
CA THR A 133 -11.57 20.49 -9.24
C THR A 133 -10.10 20.47 -9.67
N LEU A 134 -9.81 20.04 -10.89
CA LEU A 134 -8.49 20.13 -11.51
C LEU A 134 -8.51 21.19 -12.60
N ILE A 135 -7.65 22.22 -12.50
CA ILE A 135 -7.50 23.26 -13.52
C ILE A 135 -6.08 23.19 -14.10
N VAL A 136 -5.98 23.02 -15.41
CA VAL A 136 -4.73 23.00 -16.16
C VAL A 136 -4.76 24.12 -17.20
N ARG A 137 -3.79 25.02 -17.13
CA ARG A 137 -3.68 26.13 -18.08
C ARG A 137 -3.04 25.71 -19.41
N GLY A 138 -2.11 24.76 -19.38
CA GLY A 138 -1.42 24.24 -20.56
C GLY A 138 -2.18 23.10 -21.24
N HIS A 139 -1.40 22.19 -21.82
CA HIS A 139 -1.91 20.98 -22.48
C HIS A 139 -2.09 19.84 -21.49
N ALA A 140 -2.91 18.86 -21.86
CA ALA A 140 -3.00 17.60 -21.14
C ALA A 140 -2.72 16.42 -22.08
N GLY A 141 -2.14 15.35 -21.53
CA GLY A 141 -1.82 14.13 -22.25
C GLY A 141 -3.06 13.31 -22.62
N LYS A 142 -2.84 12.01 -22.84
CA LYS A 142 -3.88 11.03 -23.15
C LYS A 142 -4.70 10.68 -21.91
N GLY A 143 -5.91 10.14 -22.09
CA GLY A 143 -6.66 9.52 -20.98
C GLY A 143 -7.12 10.49 -19.88
N VAL A 144 -7.22 11.80 -20.18
CA VAL A 144 -7.70 12.80 -19.21
C VAL A 144 -9.08 12.40 -18.68
N GLY A 145 -9.24 12.30 -17.36
CA GLY A 145 -10.49 11.91 -16.72
C GLY A 145 -10.93 10.47 -17.01
N SER A 146 -9.99 9.56 -17.33
CA SER A 146 -10.31 8.14 -17.51
C SER A 146 -10.88 7.53 -16.23
N GLY A 147 -12.01 6.83 -16.31
CA GLY A 147 -12.71 6.26 -15.16
C GLY A 147 -13.26 7.29 -14.16
N MET A 148 -13.34 8.58 -14.53
CA MET A 148 -13.87 9.62 -13.65
C MET A 148 -15.34 9.37 -13.28
N SER A 149 -15.66 9.44 -12.00
CA SER A 149 -17.02 9.24 -11.45
C SER A 149 -17.64 10.53 -10.92
N GLY A 150 -16.84 11.58 -10.73
CA GLY A 150 -17.31 12.89 -10.27
C GLY A 150 -16.20 13.94 -10.26
N GLY A 151 -16.58 15.20 -10.01
CA GLY A 151 -15.67 16.35 -10.03
C GLY A 151 -15.68 17.12 -11.35
N THR A 152 -14.76 18.08 -11.46
CA THR A 152 -14.63 18.96 -12.63
C THR A 152 -13.17 19.07 -13.07
N ILE A 153 -12.88 18.76 -14.32
CA ILE A 153 -11.56 18.97 -14.93
C ILE A 153 -11.66 20.11 -15.94
N VAL A 154 -10.79 21.10 -15.87
CA VAL A 154 -10.75 22.22 -16.83
C VAL A 154 -9.37 22.31 -17.46
N ILE A 155 -9.30 22.13 -18.77
CA ILE A 155 -8.09 22.21 -19.58
C ILE A 155 -8.21 23.41 -20.53
N LEU A 156 -7.35 24.42 -20.36
CA LEU A 156 -7.36 25.60 -21.23
C LEU A 156 -6.59 25.39 -22.54
N GLY A 157 -5.79 24.33 -22.64
CA GLY A 157 -5.10 23.92 -23.86
C GLY A 157 -5.75 22.73 -24.57
N SER A 158 -4.97 22.09 -25.45
CA SER A 158 -5.35 20.85 -26.14
C SER A 158 -5.19 19.61 -25.26
N VAL A 159 -6.01 18.60 -25.51
CA VAL A 159 -5.96 17.28 -24.84
C VAL A 159 -5.48 16.19 -25.80
N GLY A 160 -4.90 15.12 -25.24
CA GLY A 160 -4.50 13.91 -25.96
C GLY A 160 -5.67 12.98 -26.29
N THR A 161 -5.36 11.77 -26.76
CA THR A 161 -6.35 10.78 -27.20
C THR A 161 -7.17 10.20 -26.06
N GLU A 162 -8.40 9.79 -26.38
CA GLU A 162 -9.34 9.08 -25.49
C GLU A 162 -9.69 9.84 -24.18
N PRO A 163 -9.96 11.15 -24.23
CA PRO A 163 -10.40 11.86 -23.03
C PRO A 163 -11.76 11.32 -22.56
N GLY A 164 -11.92 11.19 -21.24
CA GLY A 164 -13.12 10.70 -20.57
C GLY A 164 -13.40 9.21 -20.80
N GLN A 165 -12.42 8.38 -21.17
CA GLN A 165 -12.66 6.95 -21.36
C GLN A 165 -13.25 6.31 -20.08
N GLY A 166 -14.41 5.65 -20.19
CA GLY A 166 -15.05 5.00 -19.05
C GLY A 166 -15.59 5.98 -17.99
N MET A 167 -15.73 7.26 -18.30
CA MET A 167 -16.31 8.26 -17.40
C MET A 167 -17.77 7.92 -17.07
N SER A 168 -18.10 7.88 -15.78
CA SER A 168 -19.44 7.60 -15.26
C SER A 168 -20.12 8.83 -14.65
N GLY A 169 -19.36 9.89 -14.33
CA GLY A 169 -19.87 11.13 -13.75
C GLY A 169 -18.82 12.26 -13.74
N GLY A 170 -19.27 13.49 -13.49
CA GLY A 170 -18.46 14.71 -13.53
C GLY A 170 -18.54 15.46 -14.87
N SER A 171 -17.63 16.42 -15.08
CA SER A 171 -17.48 17.14 -16.35
C SER A 171 -16.02 17.46 -16.67
N ILE A 172 -15.66 17.37 -17.95
CA ILE A 172 -14.33 17.77 -18.45
C ILE A 172 -14.52 18.90 -19.46
N VAL A 173 -14.02 20.09 -19.15
CA VAL A 173 -14.11 21.28 -20.00
C VAL A 173 -12.78 21.53 -20.70
N ILE A 174 -12.82 21.69 -22.01
CA ILE A 174 -11.65 21.79 -22.88
C ILE A 174 -11.81 23.03 -23.76
N ALA A 175 -10.93 24.02 -23.59
CA ALA A 175 -10.93 25.23 -24.41
C ALA A 175 -10.05 25.11 -25.68
N GLY A 176 -9.24 24.04 -25.80
CA GLY A 176 -8.40 23.80 -26.96
C GLY A 176 -8.92 22.71 -27.90
N SER A 177 -8.00 22.06 -28.61
CA SER A 177 -8.35 20.96 -29.51
C SER A 177 -8.66 19.68 -28.73
N CYS A 178 -9.81 19.08 -29.04
CA CYS A 178 -10.24 17.80 -28.48
C CYS A 178 -10.35 16.73 -29.60
N PRO A 179 -9.59 15.62 -29.53
CA PRO A 179 -9.77 14.48 -30.40
C PRO A 179 -11.06 13.71 -30.01
N PRO A 180 -11.43 12.64 -30.75
CA PRO A 180 -12.60 11.84 -30.41
C PRO A 180 -12.54 11.34 -28.95
N PRO A 181 -13.64 11.50 -28.19
CA PRO A 181 -13.69 11.07 -26.79
C PRO A 181 -13.61 9.55 -26.68
N GLY A 182 -13.21 9.08 -25.50
CA GLY A 182 -13.18 7.65 -25.18
C GLY A 182 -14.58 7.02 -25.13
N GLU A 183 -14.61 5.69 -25.06
CA GLU A 183 -15.87 4.95 -24.90
C GLU A 183 -16.62 5.39 -23.64
N GLY A 184 -17.94 5.52 -23.74
CA GLY A 184 -18.78 5.98 -22.62
C GLY A 184 -18.93 7.49 -22.50
N THR A 185 -18.29 8.30 -23.36
CA THR A 185 -18.31 9.77 -23.25
C THR A 185 -18.98 10.48 -24.41
N ALA A 186 -19.79 11.48 -24.11
CA ALA A 186 -20.44 12.38 -25.06
C ALA A 186 -19.80 13.76 -25.03
N MET A 187 -19.70 14.39 -26.20
CA MET A 187 -19.15 15.73 -26.38
C MET A 187 -20.27 16.71 -26.73
N ARG A 188 -20.28 17.87 -26.07
CA ARG A 188 -21.18 18.99 -26.36
C ARG A 188 -20.47 20.34 -26.16
N GLY A 189 -21.13 21.44 -26.52
CA GLY A 189 -20.68 22.78 -26.15
C GLY A 189 -20.96 23.10 -24.67
N ILE A 190 -20.22 24.06 -24.13
CA ILE A 190 -20.41 24.55 -22.76
C ILE A 190 -21.75 25.26 -22.57
N GLU A 191 -22.42 25.00 -21.45
CA GLU A 191 -23.66 25.70 -21.08
C GLU A 191 -23.35 26.98 -20.28
N PRO A 192 -24.20 28.02 -20.34
CA PRO A 192 -23.93 29.29 -19.63
C PRO A 192 -23.82 29.15 -18.10
N GLU A 193 -24.52 28.17 -17.54
CA GLU A 193 -24.49 27.87 -16.09
C GLU A 193 -23.12 27.30 -15.69
N GLU A 194 -22.62 26.31 -16.43
CA GLU A 194 -21.28 25.72 -16.22
C GLU A 194 -20.18 26.75 -16.45
N LEU A 195 -20.33 27.61 -17.46
CA LEU A 195 -19.39 28.69 -17.73
C LEU A 195 -19.30 29.64 -16.52
N SER A 196 -20.43 29.95 -15.87
CA SER A 196 -20.48 30.79 -14.67
C SER A 196 -19.87 30.11 -13.44
N GLU A 197 -20.01 28.80 -13.30
CA GLU A 197 -19.40 28.06 -12.20
C GLU A 197 -17.88 28.01 -12.35
N ILE A 198 -17.41 27.72 -13.57
CA ILE A 198 -15.99 27.63 -13.87
C ILE A 198 -15.31 29.00 -13.82
N SER A 199 -15.98 30.06 -14.28
CA SER A 199 -15.45 31.42 -14.20
C SER A 199 -15.19 31.86 -12.75
N ASN A 200 -15.99 31.43 -11.78
CA ASN A 200 -15.72 31.70 -10.35
C ASN A 200 -14.36 31.14 -9.89
N HIS A 201 -13.92 30.02 -10.46
CA HIS A 201 -12.63 29.40 -10.13
C HIS A 201 -11.45 29.99 -10.93
N ILE A 202 -11.72 30.47 -12.14
CA ILE A 202 -10.69 30.81 -13.13
C ILE A 202 -10.46 32.33 -13.26
N GLU A 203 -11.48 33.17 -13.05
CA GLU A 203 -11.35 34.64 -13.04
C GLU A 203 -10.39 35.18 -11.97
N PRO A 204 -10.35 34.63 -10.72
CA PRO A 204 -9.38 35.06 -9.73
C PRO A 204 -7.92 34.87 -10.17
N MET A 205 -7.71 34.03 -11.18
CA MET A 205 -6.41 33.72 -11.77
C MET A 205 -6.10 34.55 -13.02
N GLY A 206 -7.01 35.42 -13.44
CA GLY A 206 -6.89 36.23 -14.66
C GLY A 206 -7.05 35.42 -15.94
N LEU A 207 -7.74 34.28 -15.87
CA LEU A 207 -7.99 33.38 -16.99
C LEU A 207 -9.46 33.47 -17.40
N SER A 208 -9.77 33.17 -18.67
CA SER A 208 -11.12 33.20 -19.22
C SER A 208 -11.32 32.05 -20.19
N ILE A 209 -12.54 31.52 -20.25
CA ILE A 209 -12.96 30.50 -21.21
C ILE A 209 -13.86 31.16 -22.26
N GLU A 210 -13.64 30.82 -23.52
CA GLU A 210 -14.48 31.28 -24.63
C GLU A 210 -15.72 30.37 -24.79
N GLU A 211 -16.78 30.88 -25.43
CA GLU A 211 -18.06 30.15 -25.61
C GLU A 211 -17.94 28.92 -26.54
N ASP A 212 -16.79 28.71 -27.19
CA ASP A 212 -16.51 27.56 -28.07
C ASP A 212 -15.91 26.36 -27.32
N ALA A 213 -15.74 26.46 -26.00
CA ALA A 213 -15.23 25.37 -25.17
C ALA A 213 -16.12 24.12 -25.28
N LEU A 214 -15.46 22.97 -25.37
CA LEU A 214 -16.08 21.66 -25.45
C LEU A 214 -16.19 21.07 -24.04
N VAL A 215 -17.34 20.47 -23.74
CA VAL A 215 -17.58 19.77 -22.49
C VAL A 215 -17.82 18.30 -22.79
N LEU A 216 -17.04 17.45 -22.12
CA LEU A 216 -17.24 16.01 -22.09
C LEU A 216 -18.05 15.65 -20.84
N VAL A 217 -19.09 14.86 -21.07
CA VAL A 217 -19.99 14.33 -20.05
C VAL A 217 -20.22 12.84 -20.29
N PRO A 218 -20.59 12.05 -19.27
CA PRO A 218 -20.95 10.65 -19.46
C PRO A 218 -22.10 10.52 -20.45
N SER A 219 -21.94 9.63 -21.42
CA SER A 219 -22.99 9.31 -22.37
C SER A 219 -24.07 8.48 -21.66
N GLY A 220 -25.27 9.03 -21.53
CA GLY A 220 -26.42 8.32 -20.98
C GLY A 220 -26.78 7.13 -21.88
N GLY A 221 -26.29 5.94 -21.57
CA GLY A 221 -26.49 4.76 -22.38
C GLY A 221 -25.51 3.62 -22.12
N PHE A 222 -24.35 3.90 -21.55
CA PHE A 222 -23.48 2.86 -21.01
C PHE A 222 -23.87 2.64 -19.54
N PRO A 223 -24.41 1.47 -19.15
CA PRO A 223 -24.35 1.10 -17.75
C PRO A 223 -22.87 1.16 -17.37
N ALA A 224 -22.54 1.83 -16.26
CA ALA A 224 -21.22 1.71 -15.66
C ALA A 224 -20.95 0.21 -15.53
N THR A 225 -20.16 -0.34 -16.44
CA THR A 225 -19.86 -1.76 -16.43
C THR A 225 -18.80 -1.87 -15.38
N SER A 226 -19.24 -1.95 -14.11
CA SER A 226 -18.35 -2.25 -13.01
C SER A 226 -17.69 -3.57 -13.38
N VAL A 227 -16.39 -3.51 -13.69
CA VAL A 227 -15.59 -4.70 -13.87
C VAL A 227 -15.51 -5.33 -12.50
N GLU A 228 -16.39 -6.31 -12.25
CA GLU A 228 -16.36 -7.08 -11.01
C GLU A 228 -15.17 -8.04 -11.14
N LEU A 229 -14.13 -7.77 -10.36
CA LEU A 229 -12.98 -8.66 -10.29
C LEU A 229 -13.40 -9.96 -9.59
N PRO A 230 -12.87 -11.11 -10.02
CA PRO A 230 -13.15 -12.37 -9.34
C PRO A 230 -12.63 -12.33 -7.90
N GLU A 231 -13.48 -12.67 -6.93
CA GLU A 231 -13.09 -12.75 -5.52
C GLU A 231 -12.00 -13.83 -5.33
N PRO A 232 -10.84 -13.49 -4.76
CA PRO A 232 -9.83 -14.47 -4.40
C PRO A 232 -10.33 -15.29 -3.20
N SER A 233 -9.97 -16.57 -3.17
CA SER A 233 -10.22 -17.42 -1.99
C SER A 233 -9.22 -18.57 -1.88
N VAL A 234 -9.10 -19.13 -0.69
CA VAL A 234 -8.43 -20.39 -0.36
C VAL A 234 -9.47 -21.50 -0.26
N ALA A 235 -9.45 -22.45 -1.19
CA ALA A 235 -10.39 -23.57 -1.22
C ALA A 235 -9.98 -24.75 -0.32
N GLU A 236 -8.69 -24.91 -0.06
CA GLU A 236 -8.12 -25.95 0.82
C GLU A 236 -6.90 -25.36 1.54
N GLY A 237 -6.89 -25.44 2.86
CA GLY A 237 -5.81 -24.94 3.71
C GLY A 237 -4.62 -25.90 3.79
N PHE A 238 -4.16 -26.18 5.01
CA PHE A 238 -3.05 -27.11 5.26
C PHE A 238 -3.51 -28.45 5.86
N GLU A 239 -4.80 -28.81 5.77
CA GLU A 239 -5.37 -30.01 6.38
C GLU A 239 -4.70 -31.31 5.88
N SER A 240 -4.19 -31.26 4.65
CA SER A 240 -3.51 -32.36 3.97
C SER A 240 -1.99 -32.42 4.25
N ILE A 241 -1.47 -31.61 5.18
CA ILE A 241 -0.06 -31.57 5.59
C ILE A 241 0.07 -31.98 7.07
N ALA A 242 1.01 -32.87 7.35
CA ALA A 242 1.32 -33.33 8.70
C ALA A 242 2.70 -32.88 9.17
N LEU A 243 2.76 -32.54 10.46
CA LEU A 243 4.00 -32.28 11.19
C LEU A 243 4.58 -33.59 11.73
N ILE A 244 5.87 -33.80 11.50
CA ILE A 244 6.62 -34.95 12.00
C ILE A 244 7.93 -34.52 12.69
N PRO A 245 8.40 -35.29 13.70
CA PRO A 245 9.71 -35.06 14.28
C PRO A 245 10.82 -35.27 13.24
N SER A 246 11.80 -34.36 13.23
CA SER A 246 12.99 -34.46 12.37
C SER A 246 14.19 -35.05 13.08
N SER A 247 14.18 -35.09 14.42
CA SER A 247 15.21 -35.69 15.28
C SER A 247 14.64 -36.90 16.03
N SER A 248 15.54 -37.80 16.46
CA SER A 248 15.19 -38.93 17.34
C SER A 248 15.16 -38.54 18.82
N GLU A 249 15.61 -37.33 19.15
CA GLU A 249 15.70 -36.85 20.53
C GLU A 249 14.32 -36.39 21.00
N ARG A 250 13.93 -36.84 22.19
CA ARG A 250 12.68 -36.45 22.83
C ARG A 250 12.98 -35.39 23.87
N LEU A 251 12.23 -34.30 23.84
CA LEU A 251 12.30 -33.29 24.88
C LEU A 251 11.47 -33.74 26.10
N PRO A 252 12.01 -33.62 27.33
CA PRO A 252 11.20 -33.72 28.54
C PRO A 252 10.10 -32.67 28.57
N VAL A 253 8.94 -33.00 29.15
CA VAL A 253 7.77 -32.10 29.23
C VAL A 253 8.06 -30.79 29.99
N HIS A 254 9.05 -30.80 30.88
CA HIS A 254 9.44 -29.63 31.70
C HIS A 254 10.59 -28.81 31.09
N THR A 255 10.96 -29.07 29.84
CA THR A 255 11.99 -28.31 29.15
C THR A 255 11.54 -26.85 28.99
N SER A 256 12.45 -25.90 29.17
CA SER A 256 12.18 -24.50 28.84
C SER A 256 12.05 -24.37 27.33
N LEU A 257 10.88 -23.94 26.86
CA LEU A 257 10.60 -23.73 25.44
C LEU A 257 10.49 -22.23 25.14
N ASP A 258 10.99 -21.85 23.96
CA ASP A 258 10.87 -20.52 23.38
C ASP A 258 9.90 -20.55 22.17
N PRO A 259 8.59 -20.31 22.40
CA PRO A 259 7.61 -20.28 21.31
C PRO A 259 7.55 -18.93 20.60
N LEU A 260 8.42 -17.98 20.94
CA LEU A 260 8.31 -16.60 20.48
C LEU A 260 8.87 -16.46 19.07
N THR A 261 8.24 -15.62 18.26
CA THR A 261 8.78 -15.18 16.97
C THR A 261 9.10 -13.69 17.06
N LEU A 262 10.29 -13.27 16.64
CA LEU A 262 10.69 -11.87 16.62
C LEU A 262 10.93 -11.42 15.18
N LEU A 263 10.21 -10.38 14.76
CA LEU A 263 10.45 -9.72 13.47
C LEU A 263 11.26 -8.45 13.72
N MET A 264 12.47 -8.39 13.17
CA MET A 264 13.39 -7.25 13.32
C MET A 264 13.42 -6.40 12.04
N PRO A 265 13.45 -5.06 12.15
CA PRO A 265 13.76 -4.22 11.01
C PRO A 265 15.14 -4.54 10.45
N VAL A 266 15.28 -4.49 9.13
CA VAL A 266 16.50 -4.91 8.45
C VAL A 266 17.62 -3.91 8.75
N GLY A 267 18.71 -4.41 9.31
CA GLY A 267 19.87 -3.59 9.67
C GLY A 267 19.76 -2.89 11.03
N SER A 268 18.69 -3.12 11.80
CA SER A 268 18.58 -2.66 13.19
C SER A 268 18.92 -3.77 14.19
N GLU A 269 19.57 -3.40 15.30
CA GLU A 269 19.78 -4.28 16.47
C GLU A 269 18.79 -3.98 17.61
N GLU A 270 18.00 -2.92 17.47
CA GLU A 270 17.01 -2.46 18.46
C GLU A 270 15.60 -2.43 17.83
N GLY A 271 14.58 -2.47 18.68
CA GLY A 271 13.18 -2.51 18.25
C GLY A 271 12.71 -3.91 17.84
N GLY A 272 11.80 -3.95 16.86
CA GLY A 272 11.17 -5.18 16.38
C GLY A 272 9.86 -5.53 17.06
N LEU A 273 9.17 -6.49 16.45
CA LEU A 273 7.84 -6.91 16.83
C LEU A 273 7.87 -8.36 17.31
N LEU A 274 7.55 -8.54 18.60
CA LEU A 274 7.53 -9.85 19.25
C LEU A 274 6.13 -10.47 19.15
N PHE A 275 6.09 -11.72 18.72
CA PHE A 275 4.90 -12.54 18.56
C PHE A 275 4.89 -13.64 19.60
N PRO A 276 3.99 -13.59 20.61
CA PRO A 276 3.77 -14.69 21.55
C PRO A 276 3.32 -15.98 20.87
N ILE A 277 2.55 -15.82 19.80
CA ILE A 277 2.10 -16.84 18.86
C ILE A 277 2.43 -16.30 17.47
N PRO A 278 2.96 -17.10 16.52
CA PRO A 278 3.34 -16.66 15.17
C PRO A 278 2.11 -16.40 14.27
N TRP A 279 1.17 -15.61 14.78
CA TRP A 279 -0.08 -15.22 14.14
C TRP A 279 -0.22 -13.69 14.19
N LEU A 280 -0.34 -13.06 13.03
CA LEU A 280 -0.72 -11.67 12.91
C LEU A 280 -2.22 -11.62 12.62
N ILE A 281 -3.01 -11.16 13.60
CA ILE A 281 -4.47 -11.25 13.52
C ILE A 281 -4.99 -10.06 12.71
N GLU A 282 -5.67 -10.33 11.60
CA GLU A 282 -6.26 -9.28 10.76
C GLU A 282 -7.61 -8.81 11.33
N ALA A 283 -7.74 -7.50 11.60
CA ALA A 283 -8.96 -6.95 12.16
C ALA A 283 -9.18 -5.49 11.75
N GLU A 284 -10.41 -4.99 11.87
CA GLU A 284 -10.67 -3.55 11.71
C GLU A 284 -9.92 -2.71 12.74
N THR A 285 -9.91 -3.16 14.00
CA THR A 285 -9.19 -2.53 15.11
C THR A 285 -8.99 -3.52 16.26
N ALA A 286 -7.90 -3.36 17.01
CA ALA A 286 -7.57 -4.14 18.20
C ALA A 286 -7.62 -3.32 19.50
N GLU A 287 -8.20 -2.12 19.49
CA GLU A 287 -8.22 -1.22 20.65
C GLU A 287 -8.92 -1.82 21.89
N SER A 288 -9.86 -2.73 21.68
CA SER A 288 -10.58 -3.44 22.75
C SER A 288 -9.78 -4.56 23.41
N TRP A 289 -8.63 -4.96 22.83
CA TRP A 289 -7.80 -6.07 23.30
C TRP A 289 -6.80 -5.55 24.34
N GLN A 290 -7.29 -5.23 25.53
CA GLN A 290 -6.50 -4.60 26.60
C GLN A 290 -6.10 -5.55 27.73
N ASP A 291 -6.72 -6.72 27.81
CA ASP A 291 -6.50 -7.70 28.86
C ASP A 291 -6.04 -9.04 28.27
N GLY A 292 -5.33 -9.83 29.09
CA GLY A 292 -4.97 -11.21 28.74
C GLY A 292 -3.89 -11.31 27.67
N VAL A 293 -3.86 -12.46 26.98
CA VAL A 293 -2.90 -12.75 25.92
C VAL A 293 -3.11 -11.84 24.71
N ALA A 294 -4.36 -11.48 24.42
CA ALA A 294 -4.71 -10.59 23.31
C ALA A 294 -4.05 -9.19 23.43
N SER A 295 -3.73 -8.74 24.65
CA SER A 295 -3.09 -7.44 24.88
C SER A 295 -1.65 -7.35 24.37
N GLU A 296 -0.93 -8.47 24.39
CA GLU A 296 0.47 -8.57 23.94
C GLU A 296 0.58 -9.11 22.50
N GLN A 297 -0.50 -9.68 21.96
CA GLN A 297 -0.52 -10.26 20.61
C GLN A 297 -0.63 -9.17 19.54
N PRO A 298 0.31 -9.08 18.58
CA PRO A 298 0.22 -8.15 17.47
C PRO A 298 -0.98 -8.42 16.54
N ALA A 299 -1.60 -7.34 16.06
CA ALA A 299 -2.65 -7.38 15.05
C ALA A 299 -2.24 -6.60 13.79
N LEU A 300 -2.80 -7.00 12.64
CA LEU A 300 -2.82 -6.21 11.42
C LEU A 300 -4.16 -5.47 11.38
N VAL A 301 -4.13 -4.15 11.60
CA VAL A 301 -5.35 -3.36 11.74
C VAL A 301 -5.50 -2.29 10.68
N ARG A 302 -6.74 -1.90 10.37
CA ARG A 302 -7.03 -0.84 9.40
C ARG A 302 -7.13 0.55 10.04
N ARG A 303 -7.44 0.61 11.35
CA ARG A 303 -7.55 1.87 12.13
C ARG A 303 -7.25 1.67 13.61
N SER A 304 -6.86 2.77 14.27
CA SER A 304 -6.58 2.82 15.72
C SER A 304 -5.61 1.71 16.21
N PRO A 305 -4.38 1.62 15.66
CA PRO A 305 -3.39 0.63 16.08
C PRO A 305 -2.90 0.90 17.50
N ARG A 306 -2.62 -0.20 18.23
CA ARG A 306 -1.81 -0.17 19.45
C ARG A 306 -0.32 -0.11 19.08
N ALA A 307 0.52 0.12 20.08
CA ALA A 307 1.98 0.18 19.89
C ALA A 307 2.61 -1.12 19.38
N CYS A 308 1.93 -2.25 19.54
CA CYS A 308 2.34 -3.56 19.05
C CYS A 308 1.61 -3.99 17.76
N ASP A 309 0.82 -3.12 17.13
CA ASP A 309 0.06 -3.47 15.92
C ASP A 309 0.74 -2.93 14.66
N LEU A 310 0.54 -3.63 13.55
CA LEU A 310 0.86 -3.17 12.20
C LEU A 310 -0.37 -2.54 11.58
N LEU A 311 -0.19 -1.47 10.82
CA LEU A 311 -1.28 -0.81 10.09
C LEU A 311 -1.35 -1.34 8.66
N HIS A 312 -2.47 -1.95 8.27
CA HIS A 312 -2.78 -2.32 6.89
C HIS A 312 -3.19 -1.07 6.13
N ILE A 313 -2.48 -0.77 5.04
CA ILE A 313 -2.71 0.42 4.23
C ILE A 313 -3.08 -0.01 2.81
N ASP A 314 -4.22 0.48 2.35
CA ASP A 314 -4.70 0.34 0.97
C ASP A 314 -5.31 1.66 0.49
N GLU A 315 -5.92 1.68 -0.68
CA GLU A 315 -6.49 2.90 -1.25
C GLU A 315 -7.53 3.56 -0.34
N ALA A 316 -8.32 2.77 0.40
CA ALA A 316 -9.43 3.29 1.18
C ALA A 316 -8.97 4.14 2.37
N ASN A 317 -7.86 3.75 3.03
CA ASN A 317 -7.36 4.42 4.23
C ASN A 317 -6.04 5.18 4.03
N LEU A 318 -5.47 5.21 2.82
CA LEU A 318 -4.17 5.83 2.50
C LEU A 318 -4.03 7.29 2.98
N VAL A 319 -5.13 8.04 3.08
CA VAL A 319 -5.13 9.44 3.55
C VAL A 319 -5.28 9.54 5.06
N GLU A 320 -6.18 8.74 5.65
CA GLU A 320 -6.47 8.76 7.10
C GLU A 320 -5.36 8.11 7.93
N CYS A 321 -4.57 7.22 7.32
CA CYS A 321 -3.52 6.47 8.00
C CYS A 321 -2.51 7.39 8.70
N SER A 322 -2.30 8.62 8.19
CA SER A 322 -1.41 9.63 8.77
C SER A 322 -1.68 9.95 10.25
N ALA A 323 -2.91 9.80 10.72
CA ALA A 323 -3.28 9.99 12.13
C ALA A 323 -2.73 8.88 13.06
N TYR A 324 -2.32 7.74 12.49
CA TYR A 324 -1.96 6.52 13.21
C TYR A 324 -0.49 6.13 13.08
N LEU A 325 0.22 6.62 12.05
CA LEU A 325 1.60 6.20 11.71
C LEU A 325 2.62 6.37 12.85
N SER A 326 2.46 7.38 13.70
CA SER A 326 3.38 7.64 14.82
C SER A 326 3.21 6.67 16.00
N ARG A 327 2.14 5.86 16.01
CA ARG A 327 1.75 4.99 17.14
C ARG A 327 1.83 3.50 16.83
N CYS A 328 1.97 3.09 15.58
CA CYS A 328 2.03 1.68 15.20
C CYS A 328 3.47 1.13 15.23
N ALA A 329 3.60 -0.19 15.34
CA ALA A 329 4.87 -0.89 15.24
C ALA A 329 5.42 -0.92 13.81
N GLY A 330 4.55 -0.68 12.82
CA GLY A 330 4.89 -0.78 11.41
C GLY A 330 3.67 -0.67 10.50
N ILE A 331 3.90 -0.85 9.20
CA ILE A 331 2.89 -0.81 8.15
C ILE A 331 3.01 -2.03 7.23
N VAL A 332 1.87 -2.40 6.65
CA VAL A 332 1.77 -3.32 5.51
C VAL A 332 1.06 -2.57 4.39
N LEU A 333 1.81 -2.20 3.34
CA LEU A 333 1.23 -1.58 2.15
C LEU A 333 0.72 -2.67 1.20
N ASP A 334 -0.58 -2.65 0.93
CA ASP A 334 -1.25 -3.61 0.06
C ASP A 334 -1.20 -3.15 -1.40
N LEU A 335 -0.44 -3.89 -2.21
CA LEU A 335 -0.28 -3.59 -3.64
C LEU A 335 -1.49 -4.05 -4.48
N ASP A 336 -2.29 -5.00 -3.99
CA ASP A 336 -3.52 -5.42 -4.68
C ASP A 336 -4.68 -4.45 -4.37
N GLY A 337 -4.66 -3.86 -3.17
CA GLY A 337 -5.62 -2.86 -2.71
C GLY A 337 -5.36 -1.41 -3.17
N ILE A 338 -4.36 -1.16 -4.02
CA ILE A 338 -4.06 0.17 -4.59
C ILE A 338 -3.98 0.11 -6.13
N PRO A 339 -4.16 1.24 -6.84
CA PRO A 339 -3.99 1.30 -8.28
C PRO A 339 -2.61 0.84 -8.74
N THR A 340 -2.51 0.37 -9.99
CA THR A 340 -1.23 -0.06 -10.56
C THR A 340 -0.25 1.11 -10.63
N MET A 341 0.86 0.99 -9.92
CA MET A 341 1.91 2.00 -9.83
C MET A 341 3.25 1.46 -10.32
N ASP A 342 4.13 2.35 -10.72
CA ASP A 342 5.53 2.01 -10.97
C ASP A 342 6.37 1.99 -9.67
N ASP A 343 7.63 1.55 -9.79
CA ASP A 343 8.53 1.43 -8.65
C ASP A 343 8.79 2.77 -7.94
N ALA A 344 8.87 3.89 -8.67
CA ALA A 344 9.18 5.21 -8.12
C ALA A 344 7.97 5.82 -7.41
N GLU A 345 6.79 5.57 -7.94
CA GLU A 345 5.49 5.89 -7.35
C GLU A 345 5.26 5.14 -6.03
N ILE A 346 5.53 3.83 -5.98
CA ILE A 346 5.47 3.02 -4.76
C ILE A 346 6.49 3.55 -3.73
N GLU A 347 7.73 3.81 -4.16
CA GLU A 347 8.77 4.38 -3.29
C GLU A 347 8.33 5.73 -2.70
N ALA A 348 7.69 6.59 -3.49
CA ALA A 348 7.24 7.90 -3.04
C ALA A 348 6.14 7.82 -1.97
N ILE A 349 5.19 6.88 -2.12
CA ILE A 349 4.18 6.60 -1.09
C ILE A 349 4.86 6.06 0.17
N LEU A 350 5.77 5.11 0.05
CA LEU A 350 6.49 4.56 1.21
C LEU A 350 7.31 5.62 1.94
N VAL A 351 7.96 6.55 1.23
CA VAL A 351 8.65 7.69 1.81
C VAL A 351 7.68 8.60 2.57
N SER A 352 6.53 8.92 1.98
CA SER A 352 5.49 9.72 2.62
C SER A 352 4.97 9.09 3.92
N LEU A 353 4.81 7.77 3.94
CA LEU A 353 4.32 7.04 5.11
C LEU A 353 5.42 6.92 6.18
N SER A 354 6.59 6.40 5.80
CA SER A 354 7.70 6.14 6.72
C SER A 354 8.29 7.41 7.33
N SER A 355 8.17 8.58 6.68
CA SER A 355 8.65 9.85 7.27
C SER A 355 7.92 10.22 8.55
N LYS A 356 6.69 9.74 8.74
CA LYS A 356 5.82 9.98 9.91
C LYS A 356 5.92 8.88 10.97
N MET A 357 6.78 7.90 10.74
CA MET A 357 6.98 6.73 11.60
C MET A 357 8.32 6.79 12.33
N SER A 358 8.48 5.95 13.35
CA SER A 358 9.77 5.76 14.00
C SER A 358 10.76 5.03 13.08
N GLU A 359 12.06 5.22 13.32
CA GLU A 359 13.11 4.57 12.49
C GLU A 359 13.13 3.03 12.67
N ASP A 360 12.61 2.53 13.79
CA ASP A 360 12.56 1.09 14.10
C ASP A 360 11.25 0.43 13.67
N SER A 361 10.41 1.14 12.91
CA SER A 361 9.12 0.62 12.46
C SER A 361 9.28 -0.37 11.30
N LEU A 362 8.52 -1.46 11.33
CA LEU A 362 8.50 -2.45 10.25
C LEU A 362 7.75 -1.93 9.01
N ILE A 363 8.27 -2.16 7.82
CA ILE A 363 7.65 -1.83 6.55
C ILE A 363 7.59 -3.08 5.68
N LEU A 364 6.38 -3.59 5.44
CA LEU A 364 6.12 -4.77 4.63
C LEU A 364 5.27 -4.42 3.41
N LEU A 365 5.40 -5.20 2.34
CA LEU A 365 4.50 -5.16 1.19
C LEU A 365 3.60 -6.39 1.16
N ARG A 366 2.33 -6.23 0.78
CA ARG A 366 1.38 -7.31 0.57
C ARG A 366 1.01 -7.42 -0.91
N ASP A 367 0.98 -8.65 -1.43
CA ASP A 367 0.44 -8.96 -2.77
C ASP A 367 0.07 -10.46 -2.84
N GLY A 368 -0.68 -10.85 -3.87
CA GLY A 368 -1.11 -12.21 -4.11
C GLY A 368 0.03 -13.17 -4.47
N VAL A 369 -0.18 -14.46 -4.18
CA VAL A 369 0.75 -15.56 -4.49
C VAL A 369 1.14 -15.62 -5.97
N ASP A 370 0.28 -15.09 -6.86
CA ASP A 370 0.55 -15.05 -8.29
C ASP A 370 1.63 -14.05 -8.71
N ARG A 371 1.91 -13.03 -7.88
CA ARG A 371 2.87 -11.95 -8.16
C ARG A 371 4.08 -11.96 -7.23
N VAL A 372 4.35 -13.09 -6.57
CA VAL A 372 5.43 -13.24 -5.58
C VAL A 372 6.82 -12.82 -6.10
N ASP A 373 7.17 -13.14 -7.34
CA ASP A 373 8.45 -12.73 -7.91
C ASP A 373 8.57 -11.20 -8.01
N HIS A 374 7.48 -10.51 -8.37
CA HIS A 374 7.43 -9.05 -8.43
C HIS A 374 7.49 -8.44 -7.02
N LEU A 375 6.70 -8.97 -6.09
CA LEU A 375 6.68 -8.56 -4.69
C LEU A 375 8.06 -8.64 -4.03
N PHE A 376 8.76 -9.77 -4.17
CA PHE A 376 10.07 -9.97 -3.54
C PHE A 376 11.15 -9.10 -4.17
N ARG A 377 11.07 -8.85 -5.49
CA ARG A 377 11.93 -7.90 -6.16
C ARG A 377 11.76 -6.50 -5.56
N LEU A 378 10.52 -6.01 -5.42
CA LEU A 378 10.24 -4.71 -4.83
C LEU A 378 10.76 -4.60 -3.39
N VAL A 379 10.51 -5.62 -2.55
CA VAL A 379 11.02 -5.65 -1.17
C VAL A 379 12.54 -5.50 -1.12
N ILE A 380 13.27 -6.13 -2.05
CA ILE A 380 14.74 -6.02 -2.12
C ILE A 380 15.17 -4.67 -2.68
N ASP A 381 14.60 -4.24 -3.80
CA ASP A 381 14.99 -3.01 -4.50
C ASP A 381 14.73 -1.76 -3.64
N LEU A 382 13.62 -1.77 -2.89
CA LEU A 382 13.19 -0.69 -1.98
C LEU A 382 13.72 -0.85 -0.54
N ASP A 383 14.52 -1.88 -0.27
CA ASP A 383 15.18 -2.13 1.03
C ASP A 383 14.21 -2.36 2.22
N LEU A 384 13.04 -2.96 2.00
CA LEU A 384 11.95 -3.11 2.98
C LEU A 384 12.07 -4.37 3.85
N ASP A 385 11.38 -4.46 4.99
CA ASP A 385 11.63 -5.51 5.98
C ASP A 385 11.14 -6.90 5.59
N GLY A 386 10.22 -7.00 4.64
CA GLY A 386 9.62 -8.27 4.28
C GLY A 386 8.36 -8.16 3.43
N ALA A 387 7.70 -9.30 3.27
CA ALA A 387 6.51 -9.41 2.44
C ALA A 387 5.42 -10.26 3.12
N VAL A 388 4.16 -9.88 2.90
CA VAL A 388 2.97 -10.69 3.19
C VAL A 388 2.47 -11.24 1.86
N VAL A 389 2.37 -12.57 1.75
CA VAL A 389 1.90 -13.23 0.54
C VAL A 389 0.49 -13.76 0.79
N ASP A 390 -0.48 -13.23 0.07
CA ASP A 390 -1.84 -13.76 0.08
C ASP A 390 -1.90 -15.09 -0.66
N ALA A 391 -2.22 -16.16 0.08
CA ALA A 391 -2.36 -17.49 -0.49
C ALA A 391 -3.63 -17.64 -1.33
N ALA A 392 -4.61 -16.76 -1.18
CA ALA A 392 -5.82 -16.74 -1.96
C ALA A 392 -5.52 -16.46 -3.44
N ALA A 393 -6.32 -17.05 -4.32
CA ALA A 393 -6.25 -16.76 -5.75
C ALA A 393 -7.66 -16.73 -6.37
N PRO A 394 -7.85 -16.00 -7.48
CA PRO A 394 -9.12 -16.00 -8.21
C PRO A 394 -9.58 -17.42 -8.55
N GLY A 395 -10.75 -17.81 -8.06
CA GLY A 395 -11.33 -19.14 -8.32
C GLY A 395 -10.94 -20.26 -7.36
N GLY A 396 -10.28 -19.94 -6.24
CA GLY A 396 -9.99 -20.88 -5.16
C GLY A 396 -8.64 -21.57 -5.30
N SER A 397 -7.66 -21.19 -4.48
CA SER A 397 -6.34 -21.80 -4.43
C SER A 397 -6.28 -22.97 -3.43
N ARG A 398 -5.23 -23.79 -3.51
CA ARG A 398 -4.84 -24.67 -2.40
C ARG A 398 -3.64 -24.03 -1.71
N ALA A 399 -3.73 -23.72 -0.42
CA ALA A 399 -2.65 -23.05 0.31
C ALA A 399 -1.33 -23.85 0.25
N ALA A 400 -1.41 -25.19 0.24
CA ALA A 400 -0.24 -26.07 0.07
C ALA A 400 0.54 -25.84 -1.24
N ALA A 401 -0.12 -25.35 -2.30
CA ALA A 401 0.51 -25.03 -3.59
C ALA A 401 1.25 -23.68 -3.56
N ALA A 402 0.91 -22.78 -2.64
CA ALA A 402 1.59 -21.50 -2.46
C ALA A 402 3.01 -21.69 -1.89
N LEU A 403 3.18 -22.63 -0.94
CA LEU A 403 4.44 -22.88 -0.23
C LEU A 403 5.67 -23.09 -1.14
N PRO A 404 5.66 -23.98 -2.15
CA PRO A 404 6.81 -24.13 -3.04
C PRO A 404 7.08 -22.89 -3.89
N ARG A 405 6.05 -22.15 -4.30
CA ARG A 405 6.23 -20.93 -5.10
C ARG A 405 6.94 -19.85 -4.29
N ILE A 406 6.44 -19.59 -3.08
CA ILE A 406 7.05 -18.70 -2.10
C ILE A 406 8.49 -19.13 -1.80
N GLY A 407 8.70 -20.40 -1.43
CA GLY A 407 10.01 -20.91 -1.04
C GLY A 407 11.05 -20.90 -2.18
N LEU A 408 10.64 -21.16 -3.42
CA LEU A 408 11.53 -21.11 -4.59
C LEU A 408 11.92 -19.68 -4.93
N ALA A 409 10.96 -18.74 -4.98
CA ALA A 409 11.22 -17.34 -5.24
C ALA A 409 12.11 -16.72 -4.16
N ALA A 410 11.78 -16.95 -2.88
CA ALA A 410 12.57 -16.49 -1.74
C ALA A 410 14.01 -17.00 -1.77
N ARG A 411 14.21 -18.27 -2.15
CA ARG A 411 15.55 -18.86 -2.31
C ARG A 411 16.30 -18.29 -3.50
N ALA A 412 15.63 -18.08 -4.63
CA ALA A 412 16.25 -17.52 -5.84
C ALA A 412 16.81 -16.12 -5.59
N MET A 413 16.13 -15.32 -4.76
CA MET A 413 16.53 -13.97 -4.40
C MET A 413 17.29 -13.87 -3.06
N ASN A 414 17.57 -15.01 -2.41
CA ASN A 414 18.22 -15.08 -1.08
C ASN A 414 17.56 -14.17 -0.04
N LEU A 415 16.23 -14.10 -0.04
CA LEU A 415 15.45 -13.10 0.71
C LEU A 415 15.67 -13.23 2.23
N THR A 416 15.53 -14.44 2.77
CA THR A 416 15.76 -14.71 4.20
C THR A 416 17.24 -14.55 4.60
N GLY A 417 18.17 -14.84 3.69
CA GLY A 417 19.61 -14.61 3.90
C GLY A 417 19.99 -13.13 3.99
N GLN A 418 19.11 -12.23 3.49
CA GLN A 418 19.22 -10.78 3.64
C GLN A 418 18.50 -10.25 4.88
N GLY A 419 17.96 -11.12 5.74
CA GLY A 419 17.25 -10.75 6.97
C GLY A 419 15.80 -10.31 6.78
N ARG A 420 15.23 -10.53 5.58
CA ARG A 420 13.85 -10.16 5.26
C ARG A 420 12.86 -11.20 5.79
N HIS A 421 11.72 -10.74 6.27
CA HIS A 421 10.66 -11.58 6.82
C HIS A 421 9.65 -11.99 5.74
N LEU A 422 9.16 -13.22 5.84
CA LEU A 422 8.13 -13.75 4.96
C LEU A 422 6.90 -14.11 5.79
N LEU A 423 5.77 -13.56 5.42
CA LEU A 423 4.48 -13.84 6.01
C LEU A 423 3.56 -14.44 4.95
N ILE A 424 2.65 -15.30 5.37
CA ILE A 424 1.64 -15.91 4.50
C ILE A 424 0.25 -15.63 5.06
N GLU A 425 -0.67 -15.21 4.20
CA GLU A 425 -2.04 -14.90 4.59
C GLU A 425 -3.02 -16.01 4.20
N MET A 426 -4.05 -16.20 5.03
CA MET A 426 -5.13 -17.18 4.85
C MET A 426 -6.49 -16.58 5.24
N ASP A 427 -7.55 -17.05 4.59
CA ASP A 427 -8.91 -16.51 4.75
C ASP A 427 -9.63 -16.96 6.03
N GLU A 428 -9.10 -17.97 6.73
CA GLU A 428 -9.72 -18.57 7.90
C GLU A 428 -8.80 -18.52 9.12
N ALA A 429 -9.42 -18.50 10.31
CA ALA A 429 -8.69 -18.50 11.58
C ALA A 429 -7.83 -19.78 11.70
N PRO A 430 -6.52 -19.66 11.98
CA PRO A 430 -5.59 -20.77 11.90
C PRO A 430 -5.65 -21.68 13.12
N GLY A 431 -5.42 -22.97 12.92
CA GLY A 431 -5.11 -23.93 13.98
C GLY A 431 -3.63 -23.89 14.40
N ALA A 432 -3.29 -24.62 15.46
CA ALA A 432 -1.89 -24.73 15.90
C ALA A 432 -1.01 -25.42 14.83
N GLU A 433 -1.54 -26.40 14.11
CA GLU A 433 -0.82 -27.02 12.99
C GLU A 433 -0.52 -26.03 11.87
N ASP A 434 -1.48 -25.19 11.46
CA ASP A 434 -1.30 -24.23 10.35
C ASP A 434 -0.18 -23.22 10.65
N LEU A 435 -0.16 -22.72 11.88
CA LEU A 435 0.89 -21.84 12.40
C LEU A 435 2.27 -22.53 12.35
N LEU A 436 2.36 -23.80 12.75
CA LEU A 436 3.63 -24.52 12.74
C LEU A 436 4.05 -24.95 11.33
N ILE A 437 3.09 -25.23 10.45
CA ILE A 437 3.31 -25.59 9.05
C ILE A 437 3.86 -24.39 8.28
N SER A 438 3.26 -23.21 8.45
CA SER A 438 3.76 -21.96 7.84
C SER A 438 5.18 -21.64 8.28
N VAL A 439 5.48 -21.72 9.59
CA VAL A 439 6.84 -21.57 10.15
C VAL A 439 7.80 -22.60 9.56
N ALA A 440 7.43 -23.88 9.54
CA ALA A 440 8.27 -24.92 8.94
C ALA A 440 8.46 -24.77 7.42
N ALA A 441 7.52 -24.14 6.72
CA ALA A 441 7.62 -23.83 5.30
C ALA A 441 8.53 -22.62 5.01
N GLY A 442 8.92 -21.86 6.05
CA GLY A 442 9.82 -20.71 5.95
C GLY A 442 9.11 -19.35 6.05
N CYS A 443 7.82 -19.32 6.36
CA CYS A 443 7.08 -18.09 6.64
C CYS A 443 7.11 -17.84 8.16
N SER A 444 7.65 -16.71 8.61
CA SER A 444 7.86 -16.43 10.04
C SER A 444 6.56 -16.29 10.82
N VAL A 445 5.53 -15.73 10.20
CA VAL A 445 4.22 -15.47 10.81
C VAL A 445 3.12 -15.74 9.78
N LEU A 446 1.98 -16.25 10.23
CA LEU A 446 0.77 -16.43 9.44
C LEU A 446 -0.18 -15.25 9.70
N VAL A 447 -0.75 -14.64 8.66
CA VAL A 447 -1.75 -13.58 8.73
C VAL A 447 -3.12 -14.18 8.48
N ALA A 448 -4.09 -13.92 9.36
CA ALA A 448 -5.43 -14.46 9.20
C ALA A 448 -6.44 -13.74 10.09
N PRO A 449 -7.74 -13.75 9.74
CA PRO A 449 -8.78 -13.15 10.56
C PRO A 449 -9.00 -13.91 11.88
N PRO A 450 -9.53 -13.24 12.92
CA PRO A 450 -9.86 -13.88 14.19
C PRO A 450 -11.01 -14.87 14.03
N PRO A 451 -11.16 -15.84 14.96
CA PRO A 451 -12.36 -16.65 15.04
C PRO A 451 -13.59 -15.78 15.30
N ALA A 452 -14.77 -16.24 14.87
CA ALA A 452 -16.03 -15.51 15.02
C ALA A 452 -16.37 -15.13 16.48
N SER A 453 -15.85 -15.86 17.47
CA SER A 453 -15.96 -15.53 18.89
C SER A 453 -14.85 -16.22 19.69
N GLY A 454 -14.55 -15.69 20.90
CA GLY A 454 -13.67 -16.37 21.84
C GLY A 454 -12.16 -16.21 21.55
N LEU A 455 -11.72 -15.07 21.02
CA LEU A 455 -10.32 -14.83 20.68
C LEU A 455 -9.35 -15.15 21.84
N GLU A 456 -9.62 -14.64 23.04
CA GLU A 456 -8.74 -14.87 24.21
C GLU A 456 -8.64 -16.36 24.57
N GLU A 457 -9.75 -17.10 24.53
CA GLU A 457 -9.76 -18.55 24.78
C GLU A 457 -8.95 -19.29 23.70
N SER A 458 -9.11 -18.89 22.44
CA SER A 458 -8.34 -19.44 21.32
C SER A 458 -6.85 -19.18 21.46
N LEU A 459 -6.43 -17.97 21.85
CA LEU A 459 -5.02 -17.63 22.06
C LEU A 459 -4.40 -18.46 23.20
N GLN A 460 -5.08 -18.59 24.34
CA GLN A 460 -4.63 -19.42 25.46
C GLN A 460 -4.52 -20.91 25.07
N TRP A 461 -5.48 -21.40 24.29
CA TRP A 461 -5.46 -22.76 23.77
C TRP A 461 -4.30 -22.97 22.78
N LEU A 462 -4.07 -22.01 21.87
CA LEU A 462 -2.99 -22.06 20.89
C LEU A 462 -1.61 -22.06 21.57
N GLN A 463 -1.37 -21.20 22.57
CA GLN A 463 -0.11 -21.20 23.33
C GLN A 463 0.19 -22.58 23.96
N SER A 464 -0.84 -23.20 24.55
CA SER A 464 -0.71 -24.50 25.18
C SER A 464 -0.44 -25.60 24.14
N THR A 465 -1.17 -25.56 23.02
CA THR A 465 -1.10 -26.57 21.95
C THR A 465 0.21 -26.48 21.18
N ILE A 466 0.70 -25.28 20.87
CA ILE A 466 2.01 -25.06 20.22
C ILE A 466 3.14 -25.63 21.08
N ARG A 467 3.14 -25.35 22.39
CA ARG A 467 4.15 -25.93 23.31
C ARG A 467 4.08 -27.46 23.33
N GLY A 468 2.87 -28.03 23.30
CA GLY A 468 2.67 -29.48 23.19
C GLY A 468 3.26 -30.06 21.91
N TRP A 469 3.03 -29.41 20.77
CA TRP A 469 3.62 -29.77 19.48
C TRP A 469 5.15 -29.65 19.48
N MET A 470 5.71 -28.57 20.05
CA MET A 470 7.16 -28.39 20.17
C MET A 470 7.83 -29.56 20.91
N ILE A 471 7.25 -29.97 22.06
CA ILE A 471 7.72 -31.15 22.80
C ILE A 471 7.60 -32.42 21.95
N GLY A 472 6.46 -32.61 21.27
CA GLY A 472 6.20 -33.76 20.41
C GLY A 472 7.15 -33.86 19.21
N LEU A 473 7.55 -32.71 18.65
CA LEU A 473 8.49 -32.59 17.54
C LEU A 473 9.95 -32.65 17.99
N GLY A 474 10.22 -32.51 19.29
CA GLY A 474 11.57 -32.50 19.86
C GLY A 474 12.33 -31.19 19.62
N ILE A 475 11.62 -30.06 19.57
CA ILE A 475 12.18 -28.72 19.38
C ILE A 475 11.89 -27.83 20.60
N ASP A 476 12.89 -27.06 21.01
CA ASP A 476 12.86 -26.10 22.12
C ASP A 476 12.62 -24.66 21.64
N GLY A 477 12.73 -24.40 20.34
CA GLY A 477 12.45 -23.11 19.69
C GLY A 477 11.83 -23.28 18.30
N LEU A 478 10.95 -22.34 17.90
CA LEU A 478 10.25 -22.38 16.61
C LEU A 478 11.21 -22.23 15.42
N GLU A 479 12.35 -21.55 15.60
CA GLU A 479 13.39 -21.36 14.58
C GLU A 479 14.05 -22.67 14.13
N LYS A 480 13.88 -23.76 14.90
CA LYS A 480 14.36 -25.10 14.52
C LYS A 480 13.42 -25.82 13.55
N LEU A 481 12.18 -25.36 13.40
CA LEU A 481 11.24 -25.90 12.41
C LEU A 481 11.75 -25.63 11.00
N ASN A 482 11.59 -26.63 10.14
CA ASN A 482 11.94 -26.52 8.74
C ASN A 482 11.17 -27.54 7.91
N ARG A 483 11.31 -27.47 6.59
CA ARG A 483 10.60 -28.33 5.63
C ARG A 483 10.81 -29.84 5.86
N ARG A 484 11.83 -30.28 6.61
CA ARG A 484 12.02 -31.71 6.95
C ARG A 484 10.95 -32.22 7.92
N ASN A 485 10.35 -31.33 8.70
CA ASN A 485 9.25 -31.62 9.61
C ASN A 485 7.90 -31.77 8.90
N LEU A 486 7.81 -31.47 7.61
CA LEU A 486 6.55 -31.52 6.85
C LEU A 486 6.42 -32.80 6.04
N ARG A 487 5.23 -33.39 6.05
CA ARG A 487 4.83 -34.51 5.17
C ARG A 487 3.46 -34.24 4.57
N ALA A 488 3.28 -34.57 3.30
CA ALA A 488 1.96 -34.61 2.69
C ALA A 488 1.24 -35.91 3.09
N LEU A 489 -0.05 -35.82 3.40
CA LEU A 489 -0.89 -36.96 3.77
C LEU A 489 -1.38 -37.75 2.56
N ASP A 490 -1.56 -37.07 1.43
CA ASP A 490 -2.01 -37.66 0.17
C ASP A 490 -1.06 -37.32 -1.00
N TYR A 491 -1.26 -38.02 -2.11
CA TYR A 491 -0.43 -37.89 -3.30
C TYR A 491 -0.60 -36.54 -4.00
N ASP A 492 -1.81 -35.98 -4.01
CA ASP A 492 -2.11 -34.73 -4.71
C ASP A 492 -1.38 -33.58 -4.02
N THR A 493 -1.47 -33.50 -2.70
CA THR A 493 -0.73 -32.54 -1.86
C THR A 493 0.77 -32.69 -2.03
N ALA A 494 1.29 -33.92 -2.06
CA ALA A 494 2.71 -34.17 -2.32
C ALA A 494 3.14 -33.70 -3.72
N SER A 495 2.25 -33.83 -4.71
CA SER A 495 2.51 -33.45 -6.10
C SER A 495 2.51 -31.94 -6.32
N ILE A 496 1.68 -31.18 -5.60
CA ILE A 496 1.58 -29.72 -5.78
C ILE A 496 2.54 -28.93 -4.86
N SER A 497 2.85 -29.45 -3.66
CA SER A 497 3.68 -28.74 -2.67
C SER A 497 5.18 -29.11 -2.76
N GLY A 498 5.48 -30.25 -3.39
CA GLY A 498 6.80 -30.88 -3.37
C GLY A 498 7.21 -31.41 -1.99
N LEU A 499 6.29 -31.50 -1.03
CA LEU A 499 6.53 -32.16 0.24
C LEU A 499 6.69 -33.67 0.04
N ARG A 500 7.33 -34.34 0.99
CA ARG A 500 7.48 -35.79 0.96
C ARG A 500 6.15 -36.41 1.38
N LEU A 501 5.65 -37.37 0.60
CA LEU A 501 4.48 -38.16 0.99
C LEU A 501 4.78 -38.95 2.27
N ILE A 502 3.80 -39.11 3.15
CA ILE A 502 3.95 -39.94 4.35
C ILE A 502 4.41 -41.36 3.97
N GLY A 503 5.40 -41.87 4.70
CA GLY A 503 6.06 -43.14 4.37
C GLY A 503 7.15 -43.06 3.30
N TYR A 504 7.39 -41.89 2.69
CA TYR A 504 8.47 -41.66 1.73
C TYR A 504 9.59 -40.79 2.33
N ASP A 505 10.83 -41.16 2.07
CA ASP A 505 12.02 -40.41 2.50
C ASP A 505 12.43 -39.30 1.51
N ARG A 506 11.90 -39.35 0.29
CA ARG A 506 12.21 -38.40 -0.80
C ARG A 506 10.93 -37.81 -1.39
N PRO A 507 10.98 -36.57 -1.92
CA PRO A 507 9.89 -36.01 -2.71
C PRO A 507 9.55 -36.90 -3.92
N LEU A 508 8.35 -36.71 -4.47
CA LEU A 508 7.93 -37.38 -5.70
C LEU A 508 8.90 -37.06 -6.85
N PRO A 509 9.10 -37.98 -7.81
CA PRO A 509 10.09 -37.81 -8.88
C PRO A 509 10.02 -36.50 -9.67
N MET A 510 8.83 -35.93 -9.87
CA MET A 510 8.65 -34.64 -10.55
C MET A 510 9.33 -33.44 -9.86
N TRP A 511 9.58 -33.53 -8.54
CA TRP A 511 10.28 -32.53 -7.74
C TRP A 511 11.76 -32.81 -7.58
N LEU A 512 12.22 -34.00 -7.97
CA LEU A 512 13.62 -34.33 -8.10
C LEU A 512 14.05 -33.82 -9.48
N GLY A 513 14.31 -32.51 -9.60
CA GLY A 513 14.80 -31.92 -10.84
C GLY A 513 15.93 -32.74 -11.46
N ASN A 514 15.92 -32.90 -12.79
CA ASN A 514 16.98 -33.59 -13.54
C ASN A 514 18.36 -32.96 -13.32
#